data_AF-A0A8S1AU51-F1
#
_entry.id   AF-A0A8S1AU51-F1
#
_cell.length_a   1.000
_cell.length_b   1.000
_cell.length_c   1.000
_cell.angle_alpha   90.00
_cell.angle_beta   90.00
_cell.angle_gamma   90.00
#
_symmetry.space_group_name_H-M   'P 1'
#
loop_
_entity.id
_entity.type
_entity.pdbx_description
1 polymer ?
#
loop_
_entity_poly.entity_id
_entity_poly.type
_entity_poly.pdbx_seq_one_letter_code
_entity_poly.pdbx_strand_id
1 'polypeptide(L)'
;MPAAFSIMNSLEQYCNITTLTSEQHVDLTSSRIDRNDADLKSFLYWLDQRNPFIPRDHLISLSTGVIGGFDINCHNAFEKGEEGIKSMLGKTVDEVSLSKLYKVATLVAAKKGMINHTNFTAVDSSV
;
A
#
# COMPACT_ATOMS: atom_id res chain seq x y z
N MET A 1 -5.29 -4.09 -25.69
CA MET A 1 -6.61 -4.58 -26.13
C MET A 1 -6.42 -5.62 -27.23
N PRO A 2 -6.33 -6.92 -26.91
CA PRO A 2 -5.96 -7.98 -27.88
C PRO A 2 -6.96 -8.14 -29.03
N ALA A 3 -8.26 -7.90 -28.78
CA ALA A 3 -9.32 -8.06 -29.77
C ALA A 3 -9.28 -7.01 -30.90
N ALA A 4 -8.71 -5.82 -30.65
CA ALA A 4 -8.63 -4.77 -31.65
C ALA A 4 -7.42 -4.94 -32.59
N PHE A 5 -6.38 -5.67 -32.17
CA PHE A 5 -5.17 -5.88 -32.95
C PHE A 5 -5.46 -6.65 -34.25
N SER A 6 -6.22 -7.74 -34.17
CA SER A 6 -6.58 -8.55 -35.34
C SER A 6 -7.44 -7.77 -36.34
N ILE A 7 -8.33 -6.89 -35.85
CA ILE A 7 -9.18 -6.04 -36.67
C ILE A 7 -8.33 -4.97 -37.38
N MET A 8 -7.45 -4.29 -36.64
CA MET A 8 -6.59 -3.24 -37.20
C MET A 8 -5.58 -3.81 -38.20
N ASN A 9 -4.95 -4.94 -37.91
CA ASN A 9 -4.06 -5.62 -38.85
C ASN A 9 -4.80 -6.05 -40.13
N SER A 10 -6.05 -6.52 -40.03
CA SER A 10 -6.87 -6.86 -41.21
C SER A 10 -7.24 -5.61 -42.02
N LEU A 11 -7.50 -4.48 -41.36
CA LEU A 11 -7.76 -3.19 -42.02
C LEU A 11 -6.53 -2.63 -42.73
N GLU A 12 -5.35 -2.74 -42.11
CA GLU A 12 -4.07 -2.33 -42.70
C GLU A 12 -3.75 -3.13 -43.96
N GLN A 13 -3.95 -4.44 -43.91
CA GLN A 13 -3.81 -5.32 -45.08
C GLN A 13 -4.83 -4.98 -46.17
N TYR A 14 -6.08 -4.70 -45.80
CA TYR A 14 -7.13 -4.32 -46.75
C TYR A 14 -6.85 -2.98 -47.43
N CYS A 15 -6.41 -1.98 -46.68
CA CYS A 15 -6.10 -0.65 -47.19
C CYS A 15 -4.71 -0.57 -47.86
N ASN A 16 -3.89 -1.61 -47.74
CA ASN A 16 -2.48 -1.64 -48.15
C ASN A 16 -1.66 -0.47 -47.57
N ILE A 17 -1.97 -0.11 -46.32
CA ILE A 17 -1.29 0.94 -45.55
C ILE A 17 -0.61 0.25 -44.38
N THR A 18 0.68 0.52 -44.18
CA THR A 18 1.39 0.09 -42.98
C THR A 18 1.48 1.27 -42.02
N THR A 19 0.70 1.23 -40.95
CA THR A 19 0.71 2.29 -39.93
C THR A 19 1.92 2.10 -39.01
N LEU A 20 2.95 2.94 -39.19
CA LEU A 20 4.19 2.93 -38.38
C LEU A 20 4.03 3.50 -36.96
N THR A 21 2.81 3.62 -36.44
CA THR A 21 2.59 3.97 -35.02
C THR A 21 2.86 2.75 -34.13
N SER A 22 4.14 2.37 -34.09
CA SER A 22 4.75 1.33 -33.24
C SER A 22 4.41 1.53 -31.74
N GLU A 23 4.13 2.77 -31.35
CA GLU A 23 3.83 3.19 -29.98
C GLU A 23 2.48 2.64 -29.44
N GLN A 24 1.54 2.19 -30.28
CA GLN A 24 0.20 1.78 -29.80
C GLN A 24 0.19 0.44 -29.05
N HIS A 25 1.29 -0.32 -29.07
CA HIS A 25 1.35 -1.68 -28.50
C HIS A 25 2.64 -1.98 -27.73
N VAL A 26 3.44 -0.97 -27.39
CA VAL A 26 4.73 -1.16 -26.71
C VAL A 26 4.57 -1.99 -25.43
N ASP A 27 3.51 -1.73 -24.65
CA ASP A 27 3.21 -2.47 -23.41
C ASP A 27 2.67 -3.90 -23.62
N LEU A 28 2.25 -4.24 -24.83
CA LEU A 28 1.80 -5.59 -25.21
C LEU A 28 2.85 -6.37 -25.98
N THR A 29 4.06 -5.82 -26.13
CA THR A 29 5.18 -6.56 -26.72
C THR A 29 5.53 -7.75 -25.83
N SER A 30 5.90 -8.87 -26.45
CA SER A 30 6.29 -10.10 -25.74
C SER A 30 7.36 -9.83 -24.69
N SER A 31 8.36 -8.99 -25.00
CA SER A 31 9.42 -8.63 -24.05
C SER A 31 8.92 -7.92 -22.79
N ARG A 32 7.88 -7.08 -22.90
CA ARG A 32 7.28 -6.39 -21.73
C ARG A 32 6.36 -7.31 -20.95
N ILE A 33 5.64 -8.20 -21.62
CA ILE A 33 4.83 -9.23 -20.98
C ILE A 33 5.74 -10.19 -20.18
N ASP A 34 6.80 -10.70 -20.81
CA ASP A 34 7.76 -11.61 -20.17
C ASP A 34 8.44 -10.97 -18.96
N ARG A 35 8.82 -9.68 -19.08
CA ARG A 35 9.40 -8.92 -17.97
C ARG A 35 8.38 -8.71 -16.84
N ASN A 36 7.14 -8.35 -17.17
CA ASN A 36 6.09 -8.19 -16.17
C ASN A 36 5.79 -9.51 -15.43
N ASP A 37 5.80 -10.64 -16.14
CA ASP A 37 5.63 -11.96 -15.54
C ASP A 37 6.82 -12.33 -14.63
N ALA A 38 8.05 -11.98 -15.03
CA ALA A 38 9.24 -12.17 -14.20
C ALA A 38 9.22 -11.29 -12.95
N ASP A 39 8.82 -10.03 -13.08
CA ASP A 39 8.67 -9.07 -11.97
C ASP A 39 7.56 -9.53 -11.02
N LEU A 40 6.43 -9.99 -11.54
CA LEU A 40 5.32 -10.55 -10.76
C LEU A 40 5.78 -11.78 -9.97
N LYS A 41 6.49 -12.72 -10.60
CA LYS A 41 7.04 -13.90 -9.91
C LYS A 41 7.98 -13.49 -8.78
N SER A 42 8.84 -12.50 -9.02
CA SER A 42 9.77 -11.98 -8.03
C SER A 42 9.05 -11.33 -6.85
N PHE A 43 8.00 -10.56 -7.13
CA PHE A 43 7.15 -9.93 -6.11
C PHE A 43 6.40 -10.97 -5.28
N LEU A 44 5.80 -11.98 -5.93
CA LEU A 44 5.11 -13.07 -5.25
C LEU A 44 6.05 -13.88 -4.36
N TYR A 45 7.25 -14.20 -4.85
CA TYR A 45 8.28 -14.87 -4.05
C TYR A 45 8.69 -14.03 -2.83
N TRP A 46 8.87 -12.71 -3.00
CA TRP A 46 9.15 -11.81 -1.88
C TRP A 46 8.01 -11.78 -0.85
N LEU A 47 6.76 -11.74 -1.32
CA LEU A 47 5.57 -11.71 -0.47
C LEU A 47 5.40 -13.03 0.30
N ASP A 48 5.66 -14.17 -0.34
CA ASP A 48 5.62 -15.49 0.30
C ASP A 48 6.62 -15.57 1.47
N GLN A 49 7.84 -15.09 1.25
CA GLN A 49 8.89 -15.08 2.27
C GLN A 49 8.65 -14.05 3.40
N ARG A 50 7.96 -12.93 3.10
CA ARG A 50 7.81 -11.78 4.02
C ARG A 50 6.37 -11.35 4.16
N ASN A 51 5.45 -12.31 4.26
CA ASN A 51 4.02 -12.02 4.23
C ASN A 51 3.63 -11.01 5.34
N PRO A 52 3.23 -9.78 4.96
CA PRO A 52 2.88 -8.74 5.93
C PRO A 52 1.47 -8.90 6.49
N PHE A 53 0.65 -9.76 5.90
CA PHE A 53 -0.76 -9.96 6.23
C PHE A 53 -1.01 -11.13 7.18
N ILE A 54 0.05 -11.78 7.67
CA ILE A 54 -0.08 -12.74 8.75
C ILE A 54 -0.59 -11.99 9.98
N PRO A 55 -1.65 -12.48 10.67
CA PRO A 55 -2.10 -11.91 11.92
C PRO A 55 -0.93 -11.84 12.92
N ARG A 56 -0.66 -10.65 13.43
CA ARG A 56 0.38 -10.41 14.44
C ARG A 56 -0.23 -9.62 15.59
N ASP A 57 0.33 -9.84 16.78
CA ASP A 57 -0.07 -9.13 17.99
C ASP A 57 0.36 -7.65 18.01
N HIS A 58 1.21 -7.26 17.06
CA HIS A 58 1.78 -5.92 16.95
C HIS A 58 1.47 -5.27 15.61
N LEU A 59 1.22 -3.97 15.64
CA LEU A 59 1.01 -3.18 14.43
C LEU A 59 2.36 -2.88 13.75
N ILE A 60 2.47 -3.13 12.44
CA ILE A 60 3.72 -2.93 11.69
C ILE A 60 3.48 -1.95 10.54
N SER A 61 4.38 -0.97 10.40
CA SER A 61 4.43 -0.09 9.23
C SER A 61 4.99 -0.85 8.03
N LEU A 62 4.22 -0.99 6.96
CA LEU A 62 4.68 -1.65 5.72
C LEU A 62 5.78 -0.86 4.99
N SER A 63 5.78 0.47 5.12
CA SER A 63 6.76 1.32 4.45
C SER A 63 8.10 1.42 5.18
N THR A 64 8.08 1.33 6.52
CA THR A 64 9.30 1.55 7.33
C THR A 64 9.72 0.34 8.15
N GLY A 65 8.90 -0.70 8.23
CA GLY A 65 9.12 -1.86 9.10
C GLY A 65 8.96 -1.56 10.60
N VAL A 66 8.59 -0.33 10.99
CA VAL A 66 8.44 0.06 12.40
C VAL A 66 7.32 -0.75 13.05
N ILE A 67 7.66 -1.43 14.15
CA ILE A 67 6.73 -2.16 14.99
C ILE A 67 6.22 -1.22 16.09
N GLY A 68 4.89 -1.08 16.19
CA GLY A 68 4.24 -0.32 17.24
C GLY A 68 4.28 -1.05 18.56
N GLY A 69 4.55 -0.31 19.65
CA GLY A 69 4.44 -0.81 21.01
C GLY A 69 2.99 -1.09 21.43
N PHE A 70 2.82 -1.64 22.63
CA PHE A 70 1.51 -1.95 23.22
C PHE A 70 0.59 -0.74 23.39
N ASP A 71 1.17 0.46 23.43
CA ASP A 71 0.46 1.74 23.54
C ASP A 71 -0.06 2.27 22.19
N ILE A 72 0.37 1.69 21.08
CA ILE A 72 -0.03 2.13 19.74
C ILE A 72 -1.37 1.52 19.34
N ASN A 73 -2.37 2.39 19.17
CA ASN A 73 -3.75 2.01 18.87
C ASN A 73 -4.32 2.75 17.65
N CYS A 74 -3.48 3.20 16.71
CA CYS A 74 -3.97 3.96 15.54
C CYS A 74 -4.90 3.16 14.62
N HIS A 75 -4.93 1.82 14.70
CA HIS A 75 -5.92 1.00 14.02
C HIS A 75 -7.36 1.25 14.55
N ASN A 76 -7.50 1.70 15.80
CA ASN A 76 -8.79 2.02 16.43
C ASN A 76 -9.20 3.49 16.27
N ALA A 77 -8.58 4.21 15.33
CA ALA A 77 -8.85 5.64 15.12
C ALA A 77 -10.34 5.91 14.83
N PHE A 78 -10.96 5.05 14.03
CA PHE A 78 -12.37 5.16 13.69
C PHE A 78 -13.26 4.96 14.91
N GLU A 79 -13.08 3.85 15.65
CA GLU A 79 -13.87 3.53 16.84
C GLU A 79 -13.75 4.60 17.92
N LYS A 80 -12.53 5.08 18.18
CA LYS A 80 -12.29 6.17 19.13
C LYS A 80 -12.89 7.49 18.68
N GLY A 81 -12.86 7.78 17.38
CA GLY A 81 -13.53 8.94 16.80
C GLY A 81 -15.05 8.86 16.93
N GLU A 82 -15.64 7.70 16.66
CA GLU A 82 -17.07 7.46 16.82
C GLU A 82 -17.51 7.59 18.29
N GLU A 83 -16.75 7.02 19.23
CA GLU A 83 -16.96 7.18 20.67
C GLU A 83 -16.92 8.67 21.08
N GLY A 84 -15.94 9.40 20.54
CA GLY A 84 -15.80 10.84 20.73
C GLY A 84 -17.03 11.61 20.24
N ILE A 85 -17.50 11.34 19.01
CA ILE A 85 -18.68 11.99 18.42
C ILE A 85 -19.95 11.66 19.21
N LYS A 86 -20.15 10.39 19.59
CA LYS A 86 -21.28 9.97 20.44
C LYS A 86 -21.30 10.73 21.75
N SER A 87 -20.13 10.98 22.34
CA SER A 87 -20.01 11.72 23.60
C SER A 87 -20.39 13.20 23.49
N MET A 88 -20.46 13.75 22.28
CA MET A 88 -20.84 15.14 21.99
C MET A 88 -22.33 15.30 21.68
N LEU A 89 -23.04 14.20 21.40
CA LEU A 89 -24.47 14.26 21.10
C LEU A 89 -25.24 14.82 22.30
N GLY A 90 -26.04 15.86 22.06
CA GLY A 90 -26.88 16.50 23.07
C GLY A 90 -26.16 17.48 24.01
N LYS A 91 -24.87 17.73 23.81
CA LYS A 91 -24.10 18.73 24.55
C LYS A 91 -24.05 20.06 23.82
N THR A 92 -24.00 21.15 24.57
CA THR A 92 -23.72 22.48 24.01
C THR A 92 -22.24 22.63 23.67
N VAL A 93 -21.88 23.59 22.82
CA VAL A 93 -20.49 23.79 22.36
C VAL A 93 -19.51 23.99 23.53
N ASP A 94 -19.97 24.64 24.59
CA ASP A 94 -19.17 24.93 25.79
C ASP A 94 -18.90 23.66 26.63
N GLU A 95 -19.74 22.64 26.50
CA GLU A 95 -19.65 21.35 27.21
C GLU A 95 -18.89 20.28 26.40
N VAL A 96 -18.63 20.54 25.12
CA VAL A 96 -17.85 19.65 24.26
C VAL A 96 -16.37 19.79 24.58
N SER A 97 -15.76 18.71 25.07
CA SER A 97 -14.32 18.64 25.34
C SER A 97 -13.64 17.62 24.46
N LEU A 98 -12.59 18.04 23.75
CA LEU A 98 -11.69 17.16 23.00
C LEU A 98 -10.71 16.48 23.95
N SER A 99 -11.20 15.46 24.66
CA SER A 99 -10.40 14.68 25.60
C SER A 99 -9.28 13.89 24.90
N LYS A 100 -8.13 13.79 25.57
CA LYS A 100 -7.03 12.89 25.15
C LYS A 100 -7.47 11.41 25.12
N LEU A 101 -8.56 11.06 25.80
CA LEU A 101 -9.12 9.71 25.81
C LEU A 101 -9.54 9.21 24.41
N TYR A 102 -10.03 10.11 23.55
CA TYR A 102 -10.46 9.78 22.19
C TYR A 102 -9.32 9.92 21.17
N LYS A 103 -8.14 10.38 21.60
CA LYS A 103 -6.97 10.52 20.75
C LYS A 103 -6.23 9.18 20.68
N VAL A 104 -5.95 8.73 19.46
CA VAL A 104 -5.11 7.55 19.23
C VAL A 104 -3.62 7.90 19.19
N ALA A 105 -2.78 6.96 19.63
CA ALA A 105 -1.34 7.00 19.47
C ALA A 105 -0.95 6.45 18.10
N THR A 106 -0.12 7.20 17.37
CA THR A 106 0.30 6.87 16.01
C THR A 106 1.62 6.11 16.01
N LEU A 107 1.88 5.31 14.98
CA LEU A 107 3.17 4.63 14.79
C LEU A 107 4.37 5.60 14.75
N VAL A 108 4.17 6.87 14.41
CA VAL A 108 5.22 7.90 14.48
C VAL A 108 5.64 8.15 15.94
N ALA A 109 4.72 8.06 16.90
CA ALA A 109 5.05 8.19 18.32
C ALA A 109 5.92 7.02 18.82
N ALA A 110 5.78 5.82 18.23
CA ALA A 110 6.58 4.64 18.57
C ALA A 110 8.07 4.75 18.20
N LYS A 111 8.45 5.66 17.28
CA LYS A 111 9.87 5.89 16.90
C LYS A 111 10.76 6.24 18.11
N LYS A 112 10.18 6.62 19.25
CA LYS A 112 10.91 6.96 20.46
C LYS A 112 11.39 5.75 21.28
N GLY A 113 10.99 4.52 20.95
CA GLY A 113 11.40 3.31 21.67
C GLY A 113 11.68 2.15 20.72
N MET A 114 12.91 2.09 20.17
CA MET A 114 13.36 0.95 19.36
C MET A 114 13.48 -0.30 20.24
N ILE A 115 12.55 -1.23 20.12
CA ILE A 115 12.76 -2.61 20.56
C ILE A 115 13.38 -3.36 19.38
N ASN A 116 14.72 -3.35 19.32
CA ASN A 116 15.50 -4.22 18.45
C ASN A 116 15.38 -5.66 18.95
N HIS A 117 14.30 -6.37 18.64
CA HIS A 117 14.31 -7.82 18.75
C HIS A 117 14.80 -8.44 17.43
N THR A 118 16.13 -8.57 17.39
CA THR A 118 16.92 -9.60 16.67
C THR A 118 16.60 -9.86 15.19
N ASN A 119 17.54 -9.41 14.36
CA ASN A 119 17.87 -9.87 13.00
C ASN A 119 17.03 -9.33 11.83
N PHE A 120 17.10 -8.02 11.59
CA PHE A 120 17.18 -7.54 10.21
C PHE A 120 18.19 -6.40 10.15
N THR A 121 19.26 -6.62 9.41
CA THR A 121 20.43 -5.75 9.29
C THR A 121 20.03 -4.35 8.82
N ALA A 122 20.62 -3.35 9.48
CA ALA A 122 20.58 -1.96 9.07
C ALA A 122 20.94 -1.83 7.59
N VAL A 123 20.04 -1.26 6.79
CA VAL A 123 20.42 -0.62 5.54
C VAL A 123 20.49 0.87 5.85
N ASP A 124 21.72 1.31 5.99
CA ASP A 124 22.15 2.70 6.02
C ASP A 124 21.40 3.50 4.95
N SER A 125 20.66 4.51 5.39
CA SER A 125 20.02 5.49 4.51
C SER A 125 21.01 6.61 4.27
N SER A 126 21.99 6.34 3.42
CA SER A 126 22.96 7.31 2.90
C SER A 126 23.17 7.08 1.40
N VAL A 127 22.20 7.46 0.57
CA VAL A 127 22.33 8.16 -0.74
C VAL A 127 20.98 8.80 -1.07
#